data_AF-A0AAD9URX9-F1
#
_entry.id   AF-A0AAD9URX9-F1
#
_cell.length_a   1.000
_cell.length_b   1.000
_cell.length_c   1.000
_cell.angle_alpha   90.00
_cell.angle_beta   90.00
_cell.angle_gamma   90.00
#
_symmetry.space_group_name_H-M   'P 1'
#
loop_
_entity.id
_entity.type
_entity.pdbx_description
1 polymer ?
#
loop_
_entity_poly.entity_id
_entity_poly.type
_entity_poly.pdbx_seq_one_letter_code
_entity_poly.pdbx_strand_id
1 'polypeptide(L)'
;PEALFDNSQLPAYTFHQHSSEQEVKFHDSLKQQKLKTFETLYSVPVSLDKDKTVAIKADRDLLRRVVVALESGREVDVDTLLQRELSPVPLSIATLDGCLRLASSKSDLGNILQKNVIQSQPPISHHKTCTIIDGMAAVQSLGNTTGAKSFGDWSDNFTAFVVSHFSDKCTRVDVVFDRYLPNSIKGRKTGKSKGIRRYGASREQRIGNWDRFIVVEENKASLAHFLSTEMSKRYGTHPGHALVVSGGFREILKVWSSDASRESLQELSSDHEEADTRIVLHARDAAVRGYRQVNVLCRDTDLYNHGTDGVDINEERAAAFRKVKKNLDSLPPTKDALHRHIRRANFQCMIRKKAKEPRPSLSSPEENGWFYKEGILKPKLMNQEEVSASCLQLAFCGCSSGNSCINRRCTCVRMSLGCSKGCKCGDVCRNTRNISLDEEEV
;
A
#
# COMPACT_ATOMS: atom_id res chain seq x y z
N PRO A 1 -31.17 -38.04 70.28
CA PRO A 1 -31.76 -36.92 71.04
C PRO A 1 -31.43 -35.59 70.34
N GLU A 2 -32.44 -35.09 69.63
CA GLU A 2 -32.73 -33.70 69.20
C GLU A 2 -31.68 -32.61 69.53
N ALA A 3 -31.15 -31.92 68.51
CA ALA A 3 -31.56 -30.56 68.05
C ALA A 3 -30.71 -29.46 68.76
N LEU A 4 -30.23 -28.33 68.23
CA LEU A 4 -30.50 -27.46 67.08
C LEU A 4 -29.25 -26.61 66.74
N PHE A 5 -29.23 -26.08 65.52
CA PHE A 5 -28.46 -24.99 64.89
C PHE A 5 -27.72 -23.96 65.77
N ASP A 6 -26.52 -23.54 65.32
CA ASP A 6 -26.28 -22.13 64.95
C ASP A 6 -25.15 -21.97 63.91
N ASN A 7 -25.40 -21.09 62.94
CA ASN A 7 -24.55 -20.68 61.84
C ASN A 7 -23.76 -19.43 62.25
N SER A 8 -22.44 -19.42 62.00
CA SER A 8 -21.60 -18.27 61.60
C SER A 8 -20.24 -18.25 62.31
N GLN A 9 -19.22 -18.76 61.62
CA GLN A 9 -17.83 -18.41 61.90
C GLN A 9 -17.16 -18.03 60.58
N LEU A 10 -17.03 -16.72 60.35
CA LEU A 10 -16.01 -16.15 59.48
C LEU A 10 -15.27 -15.08 60.31
N PRO A 11 -13.97 -15.24 60.58
CA PRO A 11 -13.21 -14.23 61.31
C PRO A 11 -12.89 -13.04 60.39
N ALA A 12 -13.18 -11.84 60.91
CA ALA A 12 -12.83 -10.56 60.29
C ALA A 12 -11.30 -10.38 60.24
N TYR A 13 -10.74 -10.24 59.04
CA TYR A 13 -9.39 -9.74 58.84
C TYR A 13 -9.44 -8.25 58.50
N THR A 14 -8.86 -7.45 59.40
CA THR A 14 -8.69 -6.01 59.33
C THR A 14 -7.71 -5.64 58.21
N PHE A 15 -8.14 -4.84 57.23
CA PHE A 15 -7.26 -4.19 56.27
C PHE A 15 -6.80 -2.84 56.84
N HIS A 16 -5.50 -2.68 57.10
CA HIS A 16 -4.90 -1.36 57.27
C HIS A 16 -4.81 -0.67 55.90
N GLN A 17 -5.67 0.33 55.67
CA GLN A 17 -5.48 1.32 54.60
C GLN A 17 -4.98 2.63 55.22
N HIS A 18 -3.73 2.97 54.95
CA HIS A 18 -3.26 4.35 55.01
C HIS A 18 -3.97 5.14 53.90
N SER A 19 -5.02 5.86 54.25
CA SER A 19 -5.60 6.90 53.40
C SER A 19 -5.03 8.25 53.83
N SER A 20 -4.23 8.87 52.97
CA SER A 20 -3.98 10.30 53.06
C SER A 20 -5.28 11.02 52.69
N GLU A 21 -6.01 11.49 53.69
CA GLU A 21 -7.22 12.29 53.48
C GLU A 21 -6.88 13.59 52.74
N GLN A 22 -7.38 13.73 51.52
CA GLN A 22 -7.56 15.05 50.91
C GLN A 22 -8.94 15.56 51.33
N GLU A 23 -8.96 16.68 52.06
CA GLU A 23 -10.18 17.43 52.37
C GLU A 23 -10.85 17.92 51.08
N VAL A 24 -12.01 17.37 50.76
CA VAL A 24 -12.88 17.87 49.67
C VAL A 24 -13.96 18.74 50.30
N LYS A 25 -14.15 19.97 49.82
CA LYS A 25 -15.10 20.93 50.40
C LYS A 25 -16.51 20.67 49.84
N PHE A 26 -17.53 20.92 50.66
CA PHE A 26 -18.94 20.63 50.35
C PHE A 26 -19.48 21.30 49.06
N HIS A 27 -18.85 22.39 48.61
CA HIS A 27 -19.22 23.13 47.41
C HIS A 27 -18.38 22.78 46.17
N ASP A 28 -17.50 21.79 46.25
CA ASP A 28 -16.70 21.35 45.11
C ASP A 28 -17.59 20.68 44.06
N SER A 29 -17.37 21.05 42.79
CA SER A 29 -18.16 20.50 41.69
C SER A 29 -17.89 19.00 41.53
N LEU A 30 -18.93 18.17 41.65
CA LEU A 30 -18.85 16.73 41.40
C LEU A 30 -18.36 16.49 39.97
N LYS A 31 -17.17 15.91 39.82
CA LYS A 31 -16.68 15.45 38.51
C LYS A 31 -17.63 14.36 38.02
N GLN A 32 -18.20 14.58 36.84
CA GLN A 32 -19.11 13.64 36.19
C GLN A 32 -18.45 12.26 36.11
N GLN A 33 -18.90 11.31 36.93
CA GLN A 33 -18.41 9.95 36.84
C GLN A 33 -18.93 9.34 35.54
N LYS A 34 -18.01 8.97 34.65
CA LYS A 34 -18.30 8.26 33.40
C LYS A 34 -18.68 6.81 33.72
N LEU A 35 -19.80 6.61 34.40
CA LEU A 35 -20.37 5.28 34.61
C LEU A 35 -20.94 4.80 33.27
N LYS A 36 -20.57 3.58 32.89
CA LYS A 36 -21.08 2.92 31.69
C LYS A 36 -22.57 2.62 31.91
N THR A 37 -23.42 3.05 30.97
CA THR A 37 -24.85 2.69 30.96
C THR A 37 -25.03 1.24 30.50
N PHE A 38 -26.17 0.60 30.81
CA PHE A 38 -26.51 -0.72 30.29
C PHE A 38 -26.44 -0.78 28.75
N GLU A 39 -26.78 0.32 28.06
CA GLU A 39 -26.62 0.45 26.61
C GLU A 39 -25.16 0.30 26.16
N THR A 40 -24.20 0.91 26.87
CA THR A 40 -22.76 0.77 26.58
C THR A 40 -22.15 -0.58 27.00
N LEU A 41 -22.89 -1.42 27.74
CA LEU A 41 -22.48 -2.79 28.06
C LEU A 41 -22.84 -3.79 26.94
N TYR A 42 -23.89 -3.50 26.17
CA TYR A 42 -24.35 -4.36 25.06
C TYR A 42 -24.01 -3.81 23.67
N SER A 43 -23.61 -2.55 23.58
CA SER A 43 -23.07 -1.98 22.35
C SER A 43 -21.54 -1.94 22.42
N VAL A 44 -20.89 -2.68 21.53
CA VAL A 44 -19.46 -2.47 21.25
C VAL A 44 -19.40 -1.30 20.27
N PRO A 45 -18.92 -0.11 20.66
CA PRO A 45 -18.71 0.96 19.70
C PRO A 45 -17.55 0.55 18.81
N VAL A 46 -17.88 0.08 17.61
CA VAL A 46 -16.92 -0.28 16.59
C VAL A 46 -16.89 0.88 15.60
N SER A 47 -15.95 1.82 15.77
CA SER A 47 -15.65 2.83 14.75
C SER A 47 -14.82 2.21 13.63
N LEU A 48 -15.45 1.35 12.84
CA LEU A 48 -14.82 0.85 11.63
C LEU A 48 -15.02 1.84 10.49
N ASP A 49 -13.96 1.98 9.69
CA ASP A 49 -14.04 2.61 8.38
C ASP A 49 -15.21 1.99 7.58
N LYS A 50 -15.87 2.80 6.75
CA LYS A 50 -16.94 2.32 5.87
C LYS A 50 -16.45 1.16 5.00
N ASP A 51 -15.21 1.23 4.54
CA ASP A 51 -14.58 0.21 3.71
C ASP A 51 -14.42 -1.12 4.48
N LYS A 52 -13.94 -1.07 5.73
CA LYS A 52 -13.84 -2.26 6.59
C LYS A 52 -15.21 -2.85 6.90
N THR A 53 -16.22 -2.01 7.08
CA THR A 53 -17.60 -2.45 7.33
C THR A 53 -18.19 -3.19 6.13
N VAL A 54 -17.85 -2.76 4.91
CA VAL A 54 -18.29 -3.44 3.67
C VAL A 54 -17.61 -4.80 3.53
N ALA A 55 -16.29 -4.89 3.75
CA ALA A 55 -15.56 -6.17 3.73
C ALA A 55 -16.14 -7.19 4.71
N ILE A 56 -16.34 -6.79 5.97
CA ILE A 56 -16.90 -7.67 7.02
C ILE A 56 -18.30 -8.16 6.66
N LYS A 57 -19.15 -7.31 6.05
CA LYS A 57 -20.48 -7.73 5.58
C LYS A 57 -20.38 -8.77 4.47
N ALA A 58 -19.47 -8.60 3.51
CA ALA A 58 -19.25 -9.54 2.42
C ALA A 58 -18.76 -10.90 2.95
N ASP A 59 -17.77 -10.89 3.86
CA ASP A 59 -17.24 -12.09 4.51
C ASP A 59 -18.31 -12.84 5.29
N ARG A 60 -19.11 -12.12 6.10
CA ARG A 60 -20.21 -12.70 6.87
C ARG A 60 -21.26 -13.32 5.94
N ASP A 61 -21.60 -12.65 4.86
CA ASP A 61 -22.59 -13.16 3.89
C ASP A 61 -22.06 -14.40 3.15
N LEU A 62 -20.75 -14.47 2.84
CA LEU A 62 -20.11 -15.64 2.27
C LEU A 62 -20.12 -16.83 3.24
N LEU A 63 -19.67 -16.63 4.48
CA LEU A 63 -19.67 -17.65 5.52
C LEU A 63 -21.10 -18.17 5.79
N ARG A 64 -22.09 -17.26 5.82
CA ARG A 64 -23.50 -17.64 5.92
C ARG A 64 -23.91 -18.57 4.77
N ARG A 65 -23.50 -18.28 3.52
CA ARG A 65 -23.82 -19.14 2.37
C ARG A 65 -23.15 -20.50 2.47
N VAL A 66 -21.90 -20.57 2.95
CA VAL A 66 -21.19 -21.83 3.19
C VAL A 66 -21.95 -22.70 4.19
N VAL A 67 -22.32 -22.13 5.35
CA VAL A 67 -23.10 -22.84 6.38
C VAL A 67 -24.42 -23.34 5.82
N VAL A 68 -25.19 -22.47 5.15
CA VAL A 68 -26.48 -22.83 4.56
C VAL A 68 -26.34 -23.90 3.48
N ALA A 69 -25.27 -23.88 2.68
CA ALA A 69 -25.00 -24.92 1.69
C ALA A 69 -24.75 -26.28 2.35
N LEU A 70 -23.88 -26.32 3.37
CA LEU A 70 -23.58 -27.53 4.14
C LEU A 70 -24.84 -28.10 4.82
N GLU A 71 -25.63 -27.26 5.47
CA GLU A 71 -26.92 -27.67 6.09
C GLU A 71 -27.95 -28.19 5.08
N SER A 72 -27.77 -27.89 3.80
CA SER A 72 -28.63 -28.32 2.70
C SER A 72 -28.10 -29.58 2.01
N GLY A 73 -27.11 -30.27 2.58
CA GLY A 73 -26.50 -31.46 2.00
C GLY A 73 -25.66 -31.19 0.75
N ARG A 74 -25.26 -29.92 0.52
CA ARG A 74 -24.34 -29.59 -0.58
C ARG A 74 -22.91 -29.88 -0.14
N GLU A 75 -22.18 -30.58 -0.98
CA GLU A 75 -20.76 -30.86 -0.78
C GLU A 75 -19.95 -29.58 -1.04
N VAL A 76 -19.31 -29.04 0.00
CA VAL A 76 -18.45 -27.86 -0.09
C VAL A 76 -17.05 -28.23 0.38
N ASP A 77 -16.12 -28.38 -0.56
CA ASP A 77 -14.71 -28.53 -0.24
C ASP A 77 -14.09 -27.17 0.13
N VAL A 78 -13.69 -27.03 1.41
CA VAL A 78 -13.09 -25.82 1.95
C VAL A 78 -11.71 -25.56 1.33
N ASP A 79 -10.95 -26.60 1.00
CA ASP A 79 -9.60 -26.42 0.45
C ASP A 79 -9.70 -25.86 -0.98
N THR A 80 -10.57 -26.42 -1.82
CA THR A 80 -10.89 -25.84 -3.15
C THR A 80 -11.46 -24.42 -3.04
N LEU A 81 -12.30 -24.16 -2.05
CA LEU A 81 -12.86 -22.81 -1.81
C LEU A 81 -11.76 -21.79 -1.54
N LEU A 82 -10.75 -22.14 -0.73
CA LEU A 82 -9.67 -21.23 -0.33
C LEU A 82 -8.60 -21.01 -1.40
N GLN A 83 -8.61 -21.77 -2.49
CA GLN A 83 -7.78 -21.50 -3.67
C GLN A 83 -8.21 -20.24 -4.43
N ARG A 84 -9.40 -19.69 -4.10
CA ARG A 84 -9.93 -18.45 -4.67
C ARG A 84 -10.03 -17.35 -3.61
N GLU A 85 -10.03 -16.10 -4.06
CA GLU A 85 -10.21 -14.97 -3.15
C GLU A 85 -11.66 -14.91 -2.65
N LEU A 86 -11.82 -14.59 -1.37
CA LEU A 86 -13.13 -14.45 -0.71
C LEU A 86 -13.81 -13.10 -1.03
N SER A 87 -13.05 -12.18 -1.62
CA SER A 87 -13.43 -10.79 -1.91
C SER A 87 -13.10 -10.46 -3.37
N PRO A 88 -13.68 -9.38 -3.95
CA PRO A 88 -13.37 -8.98 -5.33
C PRO A 88 -11.91 -8.56 -5.55
N VAL A 89 -11.14 -8.44 -4.47
CA VAL A 89 -9.71 -8.15 -4.47
C VAL A 89 -8.99 -9.00 -3.41
N PRO A 90 -7.72 -9.38 -3.62
CA PRO A 90 -6.91 -10.05 -2.61
C PRO A 90 -6.52 -9.07 -1.48
N LEU A 91 -7.29 -9.09 -0.38
CA LEU A 91 -7.20 -8.09 0.69
C LEU A 91 -5.86 -8.06 1.44
N SER A 92 -5.01 -9.07 1.29
CA SER A 92 -3.65 -9.10 1.83
C SER A 92 -2.66 -8.23 1.04
N ILE A 93 -2.93 -7.98 -0.25
CA ILE A 93 -2.02 -7.22 -1.13
C ILE A 93 -2.70 -6.02 -1.81
N ALA A 94 -4.01 -5.87 -1.69
CA ALA A 94 -4.80 -4.79 -2.28
C ALA A 94 -5.84 -4.21 -1.31
N THR A 95 -6.19 -2.94 -1.54
CA THR A 95 -7.32 -2.24 -0.92
C THR A 95 -8.60 -2.46 -1.74
N LEU A 96 -9.77 -2.27 -1.13
CA LEU A 96 -11.09 -2.50 -1.77
C LEU A 96 -11.34 -1.64 -3.01
N ASP A 97 -10.66 -0.51 -3.14
CA ASP A 97 -10.69 0.33 -4.34
C ASP A 97 -9.81 -0.21 -5.49
N GLY A 98 -9.18 -1.36 -5.30
CA GLY A 98 -8.34 -2.05 -6.29
C GLY A 98 -6.91 -1.51 -6.39
N CYS A 99 -6.48 -0.66 -5.45
CA CYS A 99 -5.09 -0.22 -5.35
C CYS A 99 -4.23 -1.26 -4.61
N LEU A 100 -2.94 -1.31 -4.92
CA LEU A 100 -1.99 -2.17 -4.18
C LEU A 100 -1.78 -1.58 -2.78
N ARG A 101 -1.72 -2.44 -1.76
CA ARG A 101 -1.32 -1.99 -0.43
C ARG A 101 0.14 -1.56 -0.46
N LEU A 102 0.40 -0.41 0.14
CA LEU A 102 1.76 0.01 0.44
C LEU A 102 2.23 -0.75 1.67
N ALA A 103 3.48 -1.23 1.64
CA ALA A 103 4.13 -1.75 2.83
C ALA A 103 4.15 -0.63 3.89
N SER A 104 3.55 -0.89 5.05
CA SER A 104 3.40 0.09 6.13
C SER A 104 4.74 0.51 6.76
N SER A 105 5.80 -0.25 6.54
CA SER A 105 7.12 -0.01 7.14
C SER A 105 8.29 -0.37 6.22
N LYS A 106 8.30 0.20 5.01
CA LYS A 106 9.48 0.13 4.10
C LYS A 106 10.80 0.61 4.74
N SER A 107 10.72 1.34 5.85
CA SER A 107 11.83 1.96 6.56
C SER A 107 12.45 1.11 7.67
N ASP A 108 11.86 -0.03 8.05
CA ASP A 108 12.34 -0.78 9.24
C ASP A 108 13.78 -1.25 9.05
N LEU A 109 14.13 -1.76 7.87
CA LEU A 109 15.52 -2.10 7.59
C LEU A 109 16.42 -0.87 7.54
N GLY A 110 15.96 0.25 6.96
CA GLY A 110 16.72 1.50 6.97
C GLY A 110 17.10 1.90 8.39
N ASN A 111 16.15 1.85 9.32
CA ASN A 111 16.38 2.12 10.74
C ASN A 111 17.35 1.10 11.37
N ILE A 112 17.23 -0.20 11.03
CA ILE A 112 18.12 -1.26 11.52
C ILE A 112 19.55 -1.06 11.02
N LEU A 113 19.73 -0.78 9.72
CA LEU A 113 21.04 -0.54 9.11
C LEU A 113 21.69 0.71 9.68
N GLN A 114 20.91 1.77 9.95
CA GLN A 114 21.40 3.02 10.52
C GLN A 114 21.73 2.90 12.02
N LYS A 115 21.13 1.96 12.75
CA LYS A 115 21.28 1.82 14.22
C LYS A 115 22.73 1.69 14.68
N ASN A 116 23.61 1.15 13.83
CA ASN A 116 25.02 0.92 14.15
C ASN A 116 26.00 1.74 13.27
N VAL A 117 25.51 2.71 12.48
CA VAL A 117 26.37 3.57 11.67
C VAL A 117 26.83 4.76 12.52
N ILE A 118 28.12 4.76 12.87
CA ILE A 118 28.74 5.78 13.74
C ILE A 118 29.14 7.04 12.94
N GLN A 119 29.30 6.92 11.62
CA GLN A 119 29.69 8.02 10.72
C GLN A 119 28.46 8.67 10.08
N SER A 120 28.18 9.91 10.48
CA SER A 120 27.12 10.75 9.90
C SER A 120 27.56 11.51 8.64
N GLN A 121 28.85 11.45 8.27
CA GLN A 121 29.41 12.14 7.12
C GLN A 121 30.19 11.19 6.22
N PRO A 122 30.12 11.37 4.89
CA PRO A 122 30.92 10.60 3.94
C PRO A 122 32.41 10.81 4.22
N PRO A 123 33.26 9.80 3.94
CA PRO A 123 34.70 9.93 4.13
C PRO A 123 35.24 11.13 3.32
N ILE A 124 36.13 11.90 3.96
CA ILE A 124 36.85 12.99 3.30
C ILE A 124 37.62 12.40 2.13
N SER A 125 37.40 12.95 0.94
CA SER A 125 38.05 12.49 -0.28
C SER A 125 38.88 13.60 -0.88
N HIS A 126 40.06 13.22 -1.32
CA HIS A 126 41.00 14.12 -1.99
C HIS A 126 40.79 14.14 -3.51
N HIS A 127 39.86 13.33 -4.02
CA HIS A 127 39.61 13.16 -5.45
C HIS A 127 38.56 14.14 -5.98
N LYS A 128 38.49 14.27 -7.31
CA LYS A 128 37.42 15.00 -7.98
C LYS A 128 36.11 14.24 -7.78
N THR A 129 35.15 14.89 -7.14
CA THR A 129 33.91 14.28 -6.63
C THR A 129 32.68 14.85 -7.34
N CYS A 130 31.71 13.98 -7.60
CA CYS A 130 30.39 14.34 -8.08
C CYS A 130 29.38 13.98 -7.00
N THR A 131 28.43 14.86 -6.71
CA THR A 131 27.30 14.54 -5.82
C THR A 131 26.04 14.40 -6.65
N ILE A 132 25.28 13.32 -6.45
CA ILE A 132 24.00 13.08 -7.10
C ILE A 132 22.92 13.04 -6.03
N ILE A 133 21.90 13.87 -6.17
CA ILE A 133 20.82 14.07 -5.22
C ILE A 133 19.54 13.53 -5.84
N ASP A 134 18.90 12.57 -5.17
CA ASP A 134 17.49 12.25 -5.41
C ASP A 134 16.65 13.45 -4.97
N GLY A 135 16.15 14.19 -5.96
CA GLY A 135 15.46 15.45 -5.75
C GLY A 135 14.18 15.28 -4.94
N MET A 136 13.42 14.19 -5.12
CA MET A 136 12.18 13.99 -4.36
C MET A 136 12.46 13.52 -2.93
N ALA A 137 13.49 12.68 -2.73
CA ALA A 137 13.93 12.33 -1.38
C ALA A 137 14.43 13.58 -0.62
N ALA A 138 15.19 14.46 -1.28
CA ALA A 138 15.64 15.72 -0.71
C ALA A 138 14.47 16.66 -0.36
N VAL A 139 13.48 16.82 -1.26
CA VAL A 139 12.25 17.59 -1.02
C VAL A 139 11.53 17.08 0.24
N GLN A 140 11.37 15.76 0.37
CA GLN A 140 10.71 15.15 1.53
C GLN A 140 11.53 15.32 2.82
N SER A 141 12.85 15.20 2.72
CA SER A 141 13.75 15.36 3.87
C SER A 141 13.79 16.80 4.39
N LEU A 142 13.80 17.79 3.50
CA LEU A 142 13.82 19.21 3.88
C LEU A 142 12.47 19.64 4.45
N GLY A 143 11.36 19.06 3.97
CA GLY A 143 10.01 19.46 4.36
C GLY A 143 9.80 20.97 4.13
N ASN A 144 8.97 21.61 4.96
CA ASN A 144 8.94 23.08 5.06
C ASN A 144 9.59 23.57 6.38
N THR A 145 10.73 22.98 6.75
CA THR A 145 11.41 23.27 8.03
C THR A 145 11.90 24.71 8.14
N THR A 146 12.17 25.36 7.01
CA THR A 146 12.61 26.77 6.94
C THR A 146 11.47 27.79 7.11
N GLY A 147 10.21 27.35 7.21
CA GLY A 147 9.06 28.24 7.30
C GLY A 147 8.83 29.10 6.04
N ALA A 148 9.23 28.58 4.87
CA ALA A 148 9.06 29.29 3.61
C ALA A 148 7.57 29.61 3.36
N LYS A 149 7.29 30.86 3.00
CA LYS A 149 5.91 31.35 2.81
C LYS A 149 5.39 31.03 1.42
N SER A 150 6.26 31.06 0.42
CA SER A 150 5.95 30.80 -0.98
C SER A 150 6.81 29.68 -1.57
N PHE A 151 6.39 29.10 -2.69
CA PHE A 151 7.21 28.13 -3.41
C PHE A 151 8.48 28.77 -3.98
N GLY A 152 8.49 30.08 -4.25
CA GLY A 152 9.69 30.82 -4.64
C GLY A 152 10.75 30.79 -3.53
N ASP A 153 10.36 31.18 -2.31
CA ASP A 153 11.27 31.15 -1.15
C ASP A 153 11.79 29.73 -0.89
N TRP A 154 10.91 28.74 -1.00
CA TRP A 154 11.29 27.34 -0.82
C TRP A 154 12.24 26.84 -1.91
N SER A 155 12.01 27.23 -3.17
CA SER A 155 12.91 26.91 -4.29
C SER A 155 14.30 27.51 -4.08
N ASP A 156 14.37 28.72 -3.56
CA ASP A 156 15.65 29.38 -3.28
C ASP A 156 16.39 28.64 -2.16
N ASN A 157 15.69 28.23 -1.09
CA ASN A 157 16.24 27.39 -0.02
C ASN A 157 16.69 26.01 -0.52
N PHE A 158 15.90 25.37 -1.37
CA PHE A 158 16.24 24.09 -1.98
C PHE A 158 17.48 24.21 -2.87
N THR A 159 17.56 25.29 -3.67
CA THR A 159 18.72 25.56 -4.52
C THR A 159 19.96 25.84 -3.67
N ALA A 160 19.84 26.59 -2.57
CA ALA A 160 20.94 26.80 -1.63
C ALA A 160 21.42 25.48 -1.00
N PHE A 161 20.51 24.57 -0.65
CA PHE A 161 20.84 23.22 -0.21
C PHE A 161 21.57 22.41 -1.29
N VAL A 162 21.13 22.47 -2.55
CA VAL A 162 21.84 21.79 -3.65
C VAL A 162 23.25 22.36 -3.81
N VAL A 163 23.38 23.68 -3.79
CA VAL A 163 24.65 24.38 -4.00
C VAL A 163 25.63 24.19 -2.84
N SER A 164 25.16 23.97 -1.62
CA SER A 164 26.04 23.70 -0.47
C SER A 164 26.84 22.40 -0.59
N HIS A 165 26.52 21.54 -1.57
CA HIS A 165 27.28 20.34 -1.88
C HIS A 165 28.49 20.60 -2.79
N PHE A 166 28.61 21.79 -3.38
CA PHE A 166 29.83 22.16 -4.09
C PHE A 166 30.98 22.39 -3.11
N SER A 167 32.19 22.03 -3.53
CA SER A 167 33.44 22.29 -2.81
C SER A 167 34.61 22.25 -3.79
N ASP A 168 35.82 22.57 -3.33
CA ASP A 168 37.06 22.47 -4.14
C ASP A 168 37.24 21.11 -4.81
N LYS A 169 36.67 20.05 -4.21
CA LYS A 169 36.70 18.68 -4.73
C LYS A 169 35.40 18.29 -5.42
N CYS A 170 34.26 18.73 -4.89
CA CYS A 170 32.95 18.46 -5.46
C CYS A 170 32.61 19.54 -6.50
N THR A 171 33.06 19.34 -7.73
CA THR A 171 32.88 20.31 -8.83
C THR A 171 31.62 20.05 -9.66
N ARG A 172 30.87 19.00 -9.36
CA ARG A 172 29.61 18.68 -10.04
C ARG A 172 28.55 18.20 -9.06
N VAL A 173 27.36 18.77 -9.17
CA VAL A 173 26.17 18.36 -8.44
C VAL A 173 25.05 18.07 -9.43
N ASP A 174 24.42 16.91 -9.28
CA ASP A 174 23.33 16.45 -10.14
C ASP A 174 22.07 16.33 -9.28
N VAL A 175 20.95 16.87 -9.76
CA VAL A 175 19.62 16.72 -9.12
C VAL A 175 18.72 15.91 -10.05
N VAL A 176 18.27 14.76 -9.58
CA VAL A 176 17.51 13.78 -10.37
C VAL A 176 16.13 13.60 -9.73
N PHE A 177 15.06 13.85 -10.49
CA PHE A 177 13.69 13.67 -10.02
C PHE A 177 13.02 12.44 -10.64
N ASP A 178 12.10 11.83 -9.89
CA ASP A 178 11.10 10.91 -10.42
C ASP A 178 10.24 11.61 -11.50
N ARG A 179 9.74 10.82 -12.44
CA ARG A 179 8.76 11.21 -13.45
C ARG A 179 7.38 10.70 -13.05
N TYR A 180 6.47 11.64 -12.85
CA TYR A 180 5.08 11.37 -12.50
C TYR A 180 4.21 11.46 -13.76
N LEU A 181 4.19 10.38 -14.54
CA LEU A 181 3.42 10.33 -15.78
C LEU A 181 1.98 9.85 -15.52
N PRO A 182 0.97 10.42 -16.21
CA PRO A 182 -0.35 9.81 -16.25
C PRO A 182 -0.24 8.36 -16.75
N ASN A 183 -0.98 7.44 -16.11
CA ASN A 183 -1.02 6.01 -16.50
C ASN A 183 0.33 5.27 -16.39
N SER A 184 1.19 5.72 -15.49
CA SER A 184 2.47 5.06 -15.18
C SER A 184 2.42 4.18 -13.94
N ILE A 185 3.44 3.33 -13.78
CA ILE A 185 3.55 2.44 -12.61
C ILE A 185 3.83 3.26 -11.33
N LYS A 186 4.60 4.35 -11.43
CA LYS A 186 4.84 5.27 -10.30
C LYS A 186 3.57 6.02 -9.90
N GLY A 187 2.83 6.57 -10.86
CA GLY A 187 1.72 7.51 -10.64
C GLY A 187 0.47 6.94 -9.94
N ARG A 188 0.42 5.64 -9.61
CA ARG A 188 -0.73 5.01 -8.94
C ARG A 188 -0.40 4.25 -7.66
N LYS A 189 0.78 4.48 -7.06
CA LYS A 189 1.15 3.86 -5.77
C LYS A 189 0.21 4.27 -4.60
N THR A 190 -0.79 5.14 -4.78
CA THR A 190 -1.73 5.54 -3.71
C THR A 190 -3.20 5.42 -4.10
N GLY A 191 -4.00 4.81 -3.23
CA GLY A 191 -5.46 5.05 -3.17
C GLY A 191 -5.76 6.53 -2.89
N LYS A 192 -7.03 6.93 -2.85
CA LYS A 192 -7.43 8.34 -2.63
C LYS A 192 -6.83 8.94 -1.34
N SER A 193 -5.63 9.50 -1.42
CA SER A 193 -5.00 10.26 -0.34
C SER A 193 -5.91 11.45 -0.03
N LYS A 194 -6.19 11.74 1.25
CA LYS A 194 -6.85 13.00 1.68
C LYS A 194 -5.92 14.22 1.50
N GLY A 195 -5.12 14.25 0.44
CA GLY A 195 -4.21 15.33 0.11
C GLY A 195 -4.93 16.52 -0.52
N ILE A 196 -4.26 17.66 -0.55
CA ILE A 196 -4.80 18.89 -1.16
C ILE A 196 -4.24 18.99 -2.57
N ARG A 197 -5.06 18.79 -3.60
CA ARG A 197 -4.64 19.01 -4.99
C ARG A 197 -4.38 20.48 -5.25
N ARG A 198 -3.24 20.80 -5.86
CA ARG A 198 -2.90 22.15 -6.31
C ARG A 198 -2.27 22.07 -7.69
N TYR A 199 -2.78 22.88 -8.61
CA TYR A 199 -2.27 22.93 -9.97
C TYR A 199 -1.20 24.01 -10.08
N GLY A 200 0.00 23.61 -10.53
CA GLY A 200 1.05 24.52 -11.00
C GLY A 200 1.70 25.35 -9.89
N ALA A 201 2.79 24.85 -9.31
CA ALA A 201 3.66 25.64 -8.44
C ALA A 201 4.25 26.86 -9.20
N SER A 202 4.01 28.06 -8.69
CA SER A 202 4.64 29.31 -9.11
C SER A 202 5.38 29.97 -7.94
N ARG A 203 6.29 30.91 -8.22
CA ARG A 203 7.08 31.56 -7.17
C ARG A 203 6.22 32.28 -6.13
N GLU A 204 5.15 32.95 -6.56
CA GLU A 204 4.27 33.79 -5.73
C GLU A 204 3.29 32.96 -4.91
N GLN A 205 3.07 31.70 -5.30
CA GLN A 205 2.07 30.86 -4.69
C GLN A 205 2.49 30.46 -3.27
N ARG A 206 1.59 30.70 -2.31
CA ARG A 206 1.81 30.37 -0.91
C ARG A 206 1.84 28.86 -0.65
N ILE A 207 2.76 28.43 0.19
CA ILE A 207 2.82 27.04 0.67
C ILE A 207 1.69 26.83 1.68
N GLY A 208 0.85 25.83 1.42
CA GLY A 208 -0.22 25.41 2.32
C GLY A 208 0.27 24.39 3.33
N ASN A 209 -0.62 23.48 3.73
CA ASN A 209 -0.20 22.31 4.51
C ASN A 209 0.72 21.41 3.66
N TRP A 210 2.01 21.43 3.96
CA TRP A 210 3.05 20.70 3.22
C TRP A 210 2.82 19.20 3.23
N ASP A 211 2.50 18.63 4.39
CA ASP A 211 2.32 17.19 4.57
C ASP A 211 1.15 16.66 3.72
N ARG A 212 0.06 17.43 3.63
CA ARG A 212 -1.08 17.10 2.75
C ARG A 212 -0.81 17.42 1.28
N PHE A 213 0.15 18.28 0.97
CA PHE A 213 0.53 18.63 -0.39
C PHE A 213 1.43 17.54 -0.99
N ILE A 214 2.47 17.12 -0.27
CA ILE A 214 3.52 16.25 -0.80
C ILE A 214 3.09 14.80 -0.97
N VAL A 215 1.96 14.39 -0.39
CA VAL A 215 1.38 13.03 -0.58
C VAL A 215 0.62 12.84 -1.89
N VAL A 216 0.43 13.91 -2.68
CA VAL A 216 -0.29 13.89 -3.95
C VAL A 216 0.71 13.85 -5.11
N GLU A 217 0.64 12.83 -5.95
CA GLU A 217 1.59 12.60 -7.05
C GLU A 217 1.58 13.75 -8.08
N GLU A 218 0.41 14.31 -8.39
CA GLU A 218 0.31 15.46 -9.31
C GLU A 218 0.99 16.72 -8.74
N ASN A 219 0.95 16.90 -7.42
CA ASN A 219 1.65 17.98 -6.75
C ASN A 219 3.17 17.76 -6.78
N LYS A 220 3.63 16.52 -6.55
CA LYS A 220 5.05 16.14 -6.69
C LYS A 220 5.56 16.41 -8.10
N ALA A 221 4.77 16.02 -9.12
CA ALA A 221 5.04 16.29 -10.52
C ALA A 221 5.21 17.79 -10.78
N SER A 222 4.25 18.58 -10.30
CA SER A 222 4.28 20.03 -10.46
C SER A 222 5.47 20.67 -9.75
N LEU A 223 5.82 20.19 -8.55
CA LEU A 223 6.95 20.72 -7.78
C LEU A 223 8.29 20.36 -8.43
N ALA A 224 8.48 19.11 -8.85
CA ALA A 224 9.69 18.67 -9.56
C ALA A 224 9.91 19.48 -10.84
N HIS A 225 8.84 19.76 -11.58
CA HIS A 225 8.88 20.62 -12.77
C HIS A 225 9.23 22.06 -12.45
N PHE A 226 8.60 22.63 -11.43
CA PHE A 226 8.89 23.99 -10.99
C PHE A 226 10.34 24.14 -10.56
N LEU A 227 10.87 23.27 -9.70
CA LEU A 227 12.25 23.30 -9.22
C LEU A 227 13.25 23.12 -10.37
N SER A 228 13.01 22.18 -11.27
CA SER A 228 13.89 21.96 -12.42
C SER A 228 13.94 23.18 -13.34
N THR A 229 12.79 23.83 -13.53
CA THR A 229 12.67 25.04 -14.35
C THR A 229 13.36 26.23 -13.69
N GLU A 230 13.13 26.45 -12.39
CA GLU A 230 13.74 27.54 -11.63
C GLU A 230 15.26 27.42 -11.61
N MET A 231 15.80 26.24 -11.28
CA MET A 231 17.25 26.00 -11.34
C MET A 231 17.80 26.25 -12.75
N SER A 232 17.13 25.75 -13.80
CA SER A 232 17.60 25.93 -15.18
C SER A 232 17.63 27.38 -15.68
N LYS A 233 16.81 28.25 -15.08
CA LYS A 233 16.67 29.66 -15.48
C LYS A 233 17.47 30.62 -14.61
N ARG A 234 17.57 30.34 -13.31
CA ARG A 234 18.10 31.27 -12.31
C ARG A 234 19.49 30.89 -11.80
N TYR A 235 19.91 29.64 -11.96
CA TYR A 235 21.25 29.26 -11.56
C TYR A 235 22.27 29.88 -12.52
N GLY A 236 23.09 30.79 -12.00
CA GLY A 236 24.16 31.44 -12.75
C GLY A 236 25.28 30.48 -13.11
N THR A 237 26.09 30.84 -14.11
CA THR A 237 27.30 30.10 -14.45
C THR A 237 28.38 30.40 -13.41
N HIS A 238 28.95 29.34 -12.84
CA HIS A 238 30.05 29.43 -11.87
C HIS A 238 31.25 28.68 -12.44
N PRO A 239 32.38 29.36 -12.71
CA PRO A 239 33.56 28.70 -13.25
C PRO A 239 33.98 27.51 -12.38
N GLY A 240 34.16 26.35 -13.00
CA GLY A 240 34.57 25.12 -12.32
C GLY A 240 33.45 24.35 -11.58
N HIS A 241 32.22 24.88 -11.51
CA HIS A 241 31.08 24.20 -10.91
C HIS A 241 29.98 23.92 -11.94
N ALA A 242 29.61 22.64 -12.05
CA ALA A 242 28.56 22.18 -12.95
C ALA A 242 27.36 21.66 -12.17
N LEU A 243 26.21 22.32 -12.31
CA LEU A 243 24.91 21.79 -11.89
C LEU A 243 24.28 21.05 -13.07
N VAL A 244 23.74 19.86 -12.83
CA VAL A 244 22.96 19.09 -13.82
C VAL A 244 21.60 18.77 -13.22
N VAL A 245 20.54 18.94 -14.01
CA VAL A 245 19.17 18.63 -13.57
C VAL A 245 18.49 17.73 -14.60
N SER A 246 17.82 16.67 -14.14
CA SER A 246 17.08 15.73 -15.00
C SER A 246 15.80 15.20 -14.34
N GLY A 247 14.91 14.62 -15.15
CA GLY A 247 13.69 13.95 -14.69
C GLY A 247 12.52 14.87 -14.34
N GLY A 248 12.76 16.10 -13.86
CA GLY A 248 11.66 16.99 -13.46
C GLY A 248 11.03 17.80 -14.61
N PHE A 249 11.65 17.89 -15.78
CA PHE A 249 11.10 18.66 -16.91
C PHE A 249 9.85 18.02 -17.52
N ARG A 250 9.02 18.84 -18.19
CA ARG A 250 7.86 18.34 -18.97
C ARG A 250 8.31 17.41 -20.09
N GLU A 251 9.27 17.88 -20.88
CA GLU A 251 9.93 17.12 -21.95
C GLU A 251 10.66 15.90 -21.36
N ILE A 252 10.32 14.70 -21.83
CA ILE A 252 10.74 13.42 -21.24
C ILE A 252 12.25 13.28 -21.15
N LEU A 253 12.90 13.66 -22.25
CA LEU A 253 14.29 13.39 -22.53
C LEU A 253 15.19 14.57 -22.15
N LYS A 254 14.60 15.62 -21.57
CA LYS A 254 15.31 16.87 -21.28
C LYS A 254 16.19 16.72 -20.05
N VAL A 255 17.43 17.15 -20.24
CA VAL A 255 18.43 17.33 -19.21
C VAL A 255 18.98 18.73 -19.39
N TRP A 256 19.23 19.42 -18.29
CA TRP A 256 19.84 20.74 -18.32
C TRP A 256 21.16 20.69 -17.55
N SER A 257 22.14 21.46 -18.00
CA SER A 257 23.40 21.66 -17.28
C SER A 257 23.80 23.14 -17.31
N SER A 258 24.37 23.62 -16.21
CA SER A 258 24.95 24.97 -16.12
C SER A 258 26.31 25.09 -16.83
N ASP A 259 26.95 23.98 -17.18
CA ASP A 259 28.21 23.97 -17.90
C ASP A 259 27.95 24.15 -19.41
N ALA A 260 28.10 25.38 -19.88
CA ALA A 260 27.90 25.75 -21.28
C ALA A 260 28.94 25.11 -22.23
N SER A 261 30.07 24.62 -21.71
CA SER A 261 31.09 23.93 -22.51
C SER A 261 30.73 22.46 -22.78
N ARG A 262 29.66 21.97 -22.16
CA ARG A 262 29.26 20.57 -22.27
C ARG A 262 28.59 20.28 -23.62
N GLU A 263 29.36 19.70 -24.53
CA GLU A 263 28.93 19.40 -25.91
C GLU A 263 27.72 18.45 -26.03
N SER A 264 27.58 17.49 -25.12
CA SER A 264 26.46 16.53 -25.16
C SER A 264 25.97 16.09 -23.77
N LEU A 265 24.65 15.96 -23.67
CA LEU A 265 23.89 15.39 -22.55
C LEU A 265 23.14 14.11 -22.95
N GLN A 266 23.43 13.53 -24.11
CA GLN A 266 22.68 12.40 -24.67
C GLN A 266 22.68 11.17 -23.75
N GLU A 267 23.79 10.90 -23.07
CA GLU A 267 23.91 9.77 -22.11
C GLU A 267 23.02 9.90 -20.87
N LEU A 268 22.59 11.13 -20.55
CA LEU A 268 21.67 11.42 -19.45
C LEU A 268 20.21 11.53 -19.93
N SER A 269 20.00 11.57 -21.25
CA SER A 269 18.70 11.70 -21.90
C SER A 269 17.94 10.37 -21.85
N SER A 270 17.16 10.21 -20.79
CA SER A 270 16.55 8.93 -20.40
C SER A 270 15.03 9.00 -20.21
N ASP A 271 14.33 7.92 -20.54
CA ASP A 271 12.89 7.76 -20.35
C ASP A 271 12.50 7.00 -19.06
N HIS A 272 13.49 6.60 -18.25
CA HIS A 272 13.27 5.91 -16.97
C HIS A 272 12.31 6.68 -16.04
N GLU A 273 11.30 6.04 -15.45
CA GLU A 273 10.36 6.78 -14.61
C GLU A 273 10.93 7.13 -13.22
N GLU A 274 11.76 6.27 -12.64
CA GLU A 274 12.22 6.41 -11.26
C GLU A 274 13.58 7.11 -11.17
N ALA A 275 13.78 7.92 -10.12
CA ALA A 275 15.06 8.61 -9.91
C ALA A 275 16.23 7.63 -9.66
N ASP A 276 15.97 6.51 -8.96
CA ASP A 276 16.96 5.48 -8.63
C ASP A 276 17.70 4.92 -9.86
N THR A 277 16.97 4.61 -10.92
CA THR A 277 17.50 4.12 -12.18
C THR A 277 18.26 5.19 -12.95
N ARG A 278 17.77 6.44 -12.94
CA ARG A 278 18.48 7.58 -13.53
C ARG A 278 19.78 7.89 -12.80
N ILE A 279 19.83 7.78 -11.47
CA ILE A 279 21.05 8.00 -10.67
C ILE A 279 22.20 7.12 -11.18
N VAL A 280 21.92 5.88 -11.62
CA VAL A 280 22.94 4.99 -12.20
C VAL A 280 23.55 5.59 -13.49
N LEU A 281 22.74 6.21 -14.35
CA LEU A 281 23.22 6.89 -15.57
C LEU A 281 24.10 8.09 -15.23
N HIS A 282 23.68 8.89 -14.25
CA HIS A 282 24.43 10.05 -13.77
C HIS A 282 25.77 9.63 -13.14
N ALA A 283 25.80 8.56 -12.35
CA ALA A 283 27.02 8.02 -11.76
C ALA A 283 28.00 7.51 -12.84
N ARG A 284 27.48 6.82 -13.86
CA ARG A 284 28.28 6.37 -15.00
C ARG A 284 28.87 7.54 -15.80
N ASP A 285 28.05 8.54 -16.13
CA ASP A 285 28.51 9.73 -16.86
C ASP A 285 29.53 10.54 -16.03
N ALA A 286 29.38 10.61 -14.70
CA ALA A 286 30.40 11.18 -13.83
C ALA A 286 31.73 10.40 -13.93
N ALA A 287 31.70 9.07 -13.85
CA ALA A 287 32.90 8.25 -13.99
C ALA A 287 33.60 8.45 -15.36
N VAL A 288 32.83 8.46 -16.46
CA VAL A 288 33.35 8.71 -17.82
C VAL A 288 34.00 10.10 -17.93
N ARG A 289 33.50 11.08 -17.19
CA ARG A 289 34.05 12.46 -17.14
C ARG A 289 35.19 12.63 -16.14
N GLY A 290 35.75 11.54 -15.62
CA GLY A 290 36.93 11.53 -14.78
C GLY A 290 36.68 11.85 -13.30
N TYR A 291 35.42 11.81 -12.84
CA TYR A 291 35.13 11.86 -11.41
C TYR A 291 35.52 10.52 -10.77
N ARG A 292 36.35 10.58 -9.73
CA ARG A 292 36.89 9.40 -9.05
C ARG A 292 36.11 9.02 -7.78
N GLN A 293 35.14 9.86 -7.39
CA GLN A 293 34.18 9.57 -6.34
C GLN A 293 32.80 10.10 -6.75
N VAL A 294 31.77 9.32 -6.44
CA VAL A 294 30.37 9.71 -6.59
C VAL A 294 29.69 9.56 -5.23
N ASN A 295 29.16 10.67 -4.70
CA ASN A 295 28.31 10.68 -3.52
C ASN A 295 26.86 10.63 -3.98
N VAL A 296 26.04 9.75 -3.40
CA VAL A 296 24.62 9.63 -3.73
C VAL A 296 23.79 9.94 -2.50
N LEU A 297 22.96 10.97 -2.57
CA LEU A 297 21.97 11.31 -1.55
C LEU A 297 20.61 10.79 -2.01
N CYS A 298 20.22 9.62 -1.51
CA CYS A 298 18.92 9.00 -1.77
C CYS A 298 18.32 8.42 -0.50
N ARG A 299 17.00 8.26 -0.48
CA ARG A 299 16.29 7.62 0.63
C ARG A 299 15.28 6.63 0.06
N ASP A 300 15.78 5.51 -0.46
CA ASP A 300 14.95 4.40 -0.91
C ASP A 300 15.55 3.06 -0.49
N THR A 301 14.70 2.19 0.04
CA THR A 301 15.05 0.84 0.49
C THR A 301 13.93 -0.10 0.07
N ASP A 302 14.07 -0.69 -1.10
CA ASP A 302 13.22 -1.81 -1.54
C ASP A 302 13.98 -3.11 -1.34
N LEU A 303 13.50 -3.98 -0.45
CA LEU A 303 14.08 -5.30 -0.20
C LEU A 303 13.36 -6.37 -0.97
N TYR A 304 14.14 -7.22 -1.63
CA TYR A 304 13.70 -8.52 -2.07
C TYR A 304 14.23 -9.55 -1.07
N ASN A 305 13.34 -10.20 -0.33
CA ASN A 305 13.75 -11.32 0.52
C ASN A 305 13.86 -12.57 -0.37
N HIS A 306 15.06 -13.11 -0.51
CA HIS A 306 15.26 -14.42 -1.10
C HIS A 306 15.23 -15.47 0.00
N GLY A 307 14.20 -16.31 0.00
CA GLY A 307 14.25 -17.58 0.71
C GLY A 307 12.98 -17.93 1.45
N THR A 308 12.25 -18.89 0.89
CA THR A 308 11.62 -19.98 1.64
C THR A 308 11.65 -21.22 0.73
N ASP A 309 12.08 -22.37 1.26
CA ASP A 309 11.88 -23.63 0.58
C ASP A 309 10.37 -23.91 0.43
N GLY A 310 10.01 -24.42 -0.74
CA GLY A 310 8.65 -24.37 -1.30
C GLY A 310 7.59 -25.02 -0.40
N VAL A 311 6.67 -24.19 0.06
CA VAL A 311 5.33 -24.59 0.51
C VAL A 311 4.31 -23.97 -0.45
N ASP A 312 3.28 -24.73 -0.86
CA ASP A 312 2.22 -24.16 -1.69
C ASP A 312 1.42 -23.13 -0.88
N ILE A 313 1.36 -21.88 -1.38
CA ILE A 313 0.68 -20.79 -0.68
C ILE A 313 -0.80 -21.07 -0.41
N ASN A 314 -1.46 -21.90 -1.23
CA ASN A 314 -2.84 -22.29 -0.99
C ASN A 314 -2.96 -23.25 0.21
N GLU A 315 -1.98 -24.14 0.43
CA GLU A 315 -1.94 -25.01 1.61
C GLU A 315 -1.73 -24.19 2.88
N GLU A 316 -0.80 -23.24 2.85
CA GLU A 316 -0.59 -22.29 3.96
C GLU A 316 -1.82 -21.42 4.21
N ARG A 317 -2.50 -20.96 3.15
CA ARG A 317 -3.75 -20.23 3.26
C ARG A 317 -4.84 -21.07 3.92
N ALA A 318 -4.97 -22.33 3.55
CA ALA A 318 -5.93 -23.26 4.15
C ALA A 318 -5.60 -23.55 5.63
N ALA A 319 -4.32 -23.80 5.93
CA ALA A 319 -3.85 -23.99 7.29
C ALA A 319 -4.08 -22.74 8.15
N ALA A 320 -3.83 -21.54 7.60
CA ALA A 320 -4.10 -20.27 8.24
C ALA A 320 -5.59 -20.10 8.50
N PHE A 321 -6.47 -20.34 7.51
CA PHE A 321 -7.92 -20.25 7.69
C PHE A 321 -8.43 -21.11 8.85
N ARG A 322 -7.94 -22.35 8.98
CA ARG A 322 -8.31 -23.27 10.08
C ARG A 322 -7.81 -22.80 11.45
N LYS A 323 -6.79 -21.93 11.50
CA LYS A 323 -6.15 -21.44 12.74
C LYS A 323 -6.49 -19.98 13.08
N VAL A 324 -6.99 -19.20 12.13
CA VAL A 324 -7.25 -17.76 12.27
C VAL A 324 -8.40 -17.54 13.25
N LYS A 325 -8.11 -16.84 14.36
CA LYS A 325 -9.09 -16.48 15.41
C LYS A 325 -9.68 -15.07 15.27
N LYS A 326 -9.27 -14.29 14.25
CA LYS A 326 -9.59 -12.85 14.16
C LYS A 326 -10.22 -12.45 12.82
N ASN A 327 -9.43 -12.21 11.76
CA ASN A 327 -9.91 -11.57 10.53
C ASN A 327 -9.50 -12.36 9.28
N LEU A 328 -10.43 -12.55 8.34
CA LEU A 328 -10.16 -13.18 7.05
C LEU A 328 -9.23 -12.32 6.16
N ASP A 329 -9.21 -11.01 6.37
CA ASP A 329 -8.28 -10.07 5.72
C ASP A 329 -6.79 -10.40 5.94
N SER A 330 -6.45 -11.16 7.00
CA SER A 330 -5.06 -11.54 7.29
C SER A 330 -4.62 -12.83 6.59
N LEU A 331 -5.48 -13.46 5.80
CA LEU A 331 -5.10 -14.64 5.05
C LEU A 331 -4.05 -14.26 3.98
N PRO A 332 -3.01 -15.09 3.77
CA PRO A 332 -2.07 -14.88 2.68
C PRO A 332 -2.81 -14.90 1.33
N PRO A 333 -2.33 -14.20 0.29
CA PRO A 333 -3.00 -14.20 -1.02
C PRO A 333 -3.10 -15.62 -1.59
N THR A 334 -4.07 -15.85 -2.46
CA THR A 334 -4.12 -17.08 -3.28
C THR A 334 -2.91 -17.20 -4.20
N LYS A 335 -2.62 -18.42 -4.67
CA LYS A 335 -1.56 -18.68 -5.66
C LYS A 335 -1.70 -17.83 -6.93
N ASP A 336 -2.94 -17.64 -7.42
CA ASP A 336 -3.21 -16.80 -8.59
C ASP A 336 -2.89 -15.33 -8.32
N ALA A 337 -3.34 -14.77 -7.17
CA ALA A 337 -3.04 -13.40 -6.78
C ALA A 337 -1.55 -13.17 -6.51
N LEU A 338 -0.88 -14.13 -5.85
CA LEU A 338 0.55 -14.10 -5.58
C LEU A 338 1.36 -14.11 -6.87
N HIS A 339 1.04 -14.99 -7.82
CA HIS A 339 1.73 -15.04 -9.11
C HIS A 339 1.63 -13.72 -9.86
N ARG A 340 0.46 -13.06 -9.82
CA ARG A 340 0.28 -11.73 -10.42
C ARG A 340 1.11 -10.67 -9.71
N HIS A 341 1.22 -10.73 -8.38
CA HIS A 341 2.10 -9.85 -7.61
C HIS A 341 3.58 -10.06 -7.98
N ILE A 342 4.03 -11.31 -8.05
CA ILE A 342 5.40 -11.67 -8.46
C ILE A 342 5.70 -11.15 -9.85
N ARG A 343 4.80 -11.30 -10.84
CA ARG A 343 5.02 -10.75 -12.19
C ARG A 343 5.24 -9.24 -12.17
N ARG A 344 4.43 -8.49 -11.41
CA ARG A 344 4.60 -7.03 -11.30
C ARG A 344 5.92 -6.67 -10.62
N ALA A 345 6.28 -7.35 -9.54
CA ALA A 345 7.53 -7.13 -8.83
C ALA A 345 8.74 -7.44 -9.73
N ASN A 346 8.68 -8.56 -10.46
CA ASN A 346 9.73 -8.97 -11.39
C ASN A 346 9.90 -7.97 -12.53
N PHE A 347 8.81 -7.36 -13.01
CA PHE A 347 8.87 -6.28 -14.00
C PHE A 347 9.64 -5.06 -13.50
N GLN A 348 9.42 -4.64 -12.24
CA GLN A 348 10.22 -3.58 -11.61
C GLN A 348 11.70 -3.97 -11.53
N CYS A 349 12.00 -5.21 -11.16
CA CYS A 349 13.39 -5.72 -11.16
C CYS A 349 14.02 -5.71 -12.55
N MET A 350 13.28 -6.06 -13.61
CA MET A 350 13.77 -6.01 -14.99
C MET A 350 14.12 -4.58 -15.42
N ILE A 351 13.31 -3.58 -15.07
CA ILE A 351 13.61 -2.16 -15.32
C ILE A 351 14.90 -1.76 -14.61
N ARG A 352 15.03 -2.09 -13.32
CA ARG A 352 16.22 -1.77 -12.52
C ARG A 352 17.48 -2.46 -13.04
N LYS A 353 17.38 -3.70 -13.52
CA LYS A 353 18.51 -4.41 -14.13
C LYS A 353 19.04 -3.71 -15.39
N LYS A 354 18.18 -2.95 -16.08
CA LYS A 354 18.52 -2.15 -17.26
C LYS A 354 18.80 -0.68 -16.96
N ALA A 355 19.06 -0.31 -15.70
CA ALA A 355 19.34 1.08 -15.30
C ALA A 355 20.55 1.73 -16.02
N LYS A 356 21.43 0.93 -16.63
CA LYS A 356 22.57 1.42 -17.43
C LYS A 356 22.17 1.80 -18.87
N GLU A 357 20.99 1.43 -19.33
CA GLU A 357 20.49 1.76 -20.67
C GLU A 357 19.62 3.02 -20.55
N PRO A 358 19.96 4.16 -21.17
CA PRO A 358 19.13 5.38 -21.05
C PRO A 358 17.69 5.19 -21.53
N ARG A 359 17.47 4.29 -22.49
CA ARG A 359 16.18 3.98 -23.12
C ARG A 359 16.04 2.47 -23.27
N PRO A 360 15.73 1.74 -22.18
CA PRO A 360 15.70 0.30 -22.21
C PRO A 360 14.53 -0.21 -23.04
N SER A 361 14.75 -1.23 -23.87
CA SER A 361 13.64 -1.96 -24.49
C SER A 361 12.96 -2.82 -23.42
N LEU A 362 11.70 -2.52 -23.11
CA LEU A 362 10.90 -3.20 -22.08
C LEU A 362 9.73 -3.92 -22.73
N SER A 363 9.39 -5.10 -22.22
CA SER A 363 8.13 -5.79 -22.53
C SER A 363 6.93 -4.96 -22.04
N SER A 364 5.76 -5.17 -22.63
CA SER A 364 4.56 -4.41 -22.26
C SER A 364 4.21 -4.62 -20.77
N PRO A 365 3.67 -3.59 -20.07
CA PRO A 365 3.15 -3.77 -18.72
C PRO A 365 2.04 -4.85 -18.64
N GLU A 366 1.30 -5.07 -19.71
CA GLU A 366 0.17 -6.02 -19.75
C GLU A 366 0.61 -7.48 -19.62
N GLU A 367 1.72 -7.84 -20.24
CA GLU A 367 2.38 -9.15 -20.06
C GLU A 367 2.86 -9.36 -18.61
N ASN A 368 3.06 -8.26 -17.89
CA ASN A 368 3.74 -8.17 -16.61
C ASN A 368 2.80 -7.88 -15.43
N GLY A 369 1.52 -8.26 -15.56
CA GLY A 369 0.56 -8.22 -14.45
C GLY A 369 -0.15 -6.87 -14.28
N TRP A 370 -0.22 -6.09 -15.35
CA TRP A 370 -1.04 -4.87 -15.48
C TRP A 370 -2.06 -5.04 -16.62
N PHE A 371 -2.98 -4.09 -16.77
CA PHE A 371 -3.93 -4.00 -17.90
C PHE A 371 -4.46 -2.57 -18.04
N TYR A 372 -4.88 -2.18 -19.24
CA TYR A 372 -5.56 -0.89 -19.42
C TYR A 372 -7.07 -0.99 -19.22
N LYS A 373 -7.65 -0.05 -18.48
CA LYS A 373 -9.10 0.17 -18.40
C LYS A 373 -9.38 1.66 -18.56
N GLU A 374 -10.15 2.02 -19.59
CA GLU A 374 -10.46 3.42 -19.93
C GLU A 374 -9.18 4.26 -20.13
N GLY A 375 -8.17 3.69 -20.78
CA GLY A 375 -6.86 4.33 -20.98
C GLY A 375 -5.98 4.40 -19.73
N ILE A 376 -6.47 3.92 -18.58
CA ILE A 376 -5.73 3.94 -17.31
C ILE A 376 -5.10 2.58 -17.03
N LEU A 377 -3.78 2.55 -16.85
CA LEU A 377 -3.04 1.34 -16.48
C LEU A 377 -3.39 0.92 -15.04
N LYS A 378 -3.92 -0.30 -14.85
CA LYS A 378 -4.34 -0.86 -13.56
C LYS A 378 -3.63 -2.19 -13.25
N PRO A 379 -3.36 -2.49 -11.96
CA PRO A 379 -2.76 -3.75 -11.58
C PRO A 379 -3.78 -4.88 -11.81
N LYS A 380 -3.36 -5.93 -12.53
CA LYS A 380 -4.17 -7.16 -12.68
C LYS A 380 -4.03 -7.99 -11.41
N LEU A 381 -4.92 -7.79 -10.44
CA LEU A 381 -4.78 -8.37 -9.10
C LEU A 381 -4.90 -9.90 -9.10
N MET A 382 -5.81 -10.45 -9.89
CA MET A 382 -6.08 -11.88 -10.04
C MET A 382 -6.68 -12.14 -11.44
N ASN A 383 -6.71 -13.40 -11.87
CA ASN A 383 -7.43 -13.87 -13.06
C ASN A 383 -8.73 -14.56 -12.73
N GLN A 384 -8.76 -15.20 -11.56
CA GLN A 384 -9.91 -15.98 -11.13
C GLN A 384 -10.96 -15.04 -10.54
N GLU A 385 -12.23 -15.35 -10.81
CA GLU A 385 -13.33 -14.74 -10.08
C GLU A 385 -13.31 -15.17 -8.61
N GLU A 386 -13.82 -14.29 -7.75
CA GLU A 386 -13.99 -14.58 -6.34
C GLU A 386 -14.86 -15.84 -6.12
N VAL A 387 -14.72 -16.42 -4.92
CA VAL A 387 -15.43 -17.66 -4.52
C VAL A 387 -16.94 -17.55 -4.75
N SER A 388 -17.54 -16.40 -4.40
CA SER A 388 -19.00 -16.24 -4.41
C SER A 388 -19.59 -16.35 -5.82
N ALA A 389 -18.82 -15.95 -6.83
CA ALA A 389 -19.22 -15.99 -8.24
C ALA A 389 -18.97 -17.36 -8.89
N SER A 390 -17.95 -18.08 -8.44
CA SER A 390 -17.45 -19.30 -9.09
C SER A 390 -17.86 -20.61 -8.40
N CYS A 391 -18.16 -20.58 -7.10
CA CYS A 391 -18.58 -21.77 -6.36
C CYS A 391 -20.09 -22.01 -6.52
N LEU A 392 -20.45 -22.93 -7.43
CA LEU A 392 -21.84 -23.27 -7.74
C LEU A 392 -22.63 -23.68 -6.48
N GLN A 393 -21.96 -24.37 -5.54
CA GLN A 393 -22.56 -24.87 -4.31
C GLN A 393 -23.06 -23.76 -3.38
N LEU A 394 -22.59 -22.51 -3.55
CA LEU A 394 -23.04 -21.35 -2.78
C LEU A 394 -24.21 -20.60 -3.44
N ALA A 395 -24.70 -21.07 -4.59
CA ALA A 395 -25.75 -20.40 -5.35
C ALA A 395 -27.11 -20.49 -4.65
N PHE A 396 -27.77 -19.35 -4.48
CA PHE A 396 -29.16 -19.27 -4.00
C PHE A 396 -30.10 -18.94 -5.17
N CYS A 397 -31.28 -19.55 -5.16
CA CYS A 397 -32.34 -19.18 -6.09
C CYS A 397 -33.12 -17.96 -5.56
N GLY A 398 -33.66 -17.15 -6.47
CA GLY A 398 -34.60 -16.07 -6.14
C GLY A 398 -36.08 -16.49 -6.11
N CYS A 399 -36.37 -17.79 -6.14
CA CYS A 399 -37.73 -18.31 -6.26
C CYS A 399 -38.57 -17.99 -5.02
N SER A 400 -39.82 -17.57 -5.25
CA SER A 400 -40.82 -17.32 -4.19
C SER A 400 -42.02 -18.27 -4.25
N SER A 401 -42.02 -19.22 -5.19
CA SER A 401 -43.08 -20.22 -5.39
C SER A 401 -42.45 -21.58 -5.66
N GLY A 402 -42.94 -22.63 -5.01
CA GLY A 402 -42.43 -24.00 -5.16
C GLY A 402 -42.45 -24.50 -6.61
N ASN A 403 -43.42 -24.05 -7.41
CA ASN A 403 -43.52 -24.37 -8.85
C ASN A 403 -42.45 -23.69 -9.71
N SER A 404 -41.77 -22.67 -9.17
CA SER A 404 -40.60 -22.06 -9.84
C SER A 404 -39.35 -22.91 -9.63
N CYS A 405 -39.27 -23.68 -8.54
CA CYS A 405 -38.13 -24.51 -8.19
C CYS A 405 -38.02 -25.81 -9.00
N ILE A 406 -38.94 -26.11 -9.92
CA ILE A 406 -38.90 -27.33 -10.75
C ILE A 406 -38.43 -27.09 -12.20
N ASN A 407 -38.34 -25.83 -12.62
CA ASN A 407 -37.98 -25.48 -13.99
C ASN A 407 -36.70 -24.65 -14.05
N ARG A 408 -36.13 -24.49 -15.26
CA ARG A 408 -34.86 -23.79 -15.47
C ARG A 408 -34.86 -22.29 -15.12
N ARG A 409 -36.00 -21.71 -14.71
CA ARG A 409 -36.03 -20.36 -14.10
C ARG A 409 -35.43 -20.35 -12.69
N CYS A 410 -35.37 -21.50 -12.01
CA CYS A 410 -34.62 -21.64 -10.77
C CYS A 410 -33.12 -21.76 -11.05
N THR A 411 -32.33 -20.87 -10.45
CA THR A 411 -30.86 -20.90 -10.53
C THR A 411 -30.29 -22.24 -10.07
N CYS A 412 -30.81 -22.82 -8.99
CA CYS A 412 -30.33 -24.10 -8.48
C CYS A 412 -30.61 -25.25 -9.45
N VAL A 413 -31.82 -25.33 -10.03
CA VAL A 413 -32.15 -26.33 -11.06
C VAL A 413 -31.26 -26.16 -12.30
N ARG A 414 -31.05 -24.92 -12.75
CA ARG A 414 -30.20 -24.62 -13.90
C ARG A 414 -28.74 -25.05 -13.67
N MET A 415 -28.27 -25.00 -12.44
CA MET A 415 -26.93 -25.41 -12.02
C MET A 415 -26.86 -26.89 -11.61
N SER A 416 -27.95 -27.65 -11.81
CA SER A 416 -28.08 -29.05 -11.37
C SER A 416 -27.79 -29.24 -9.88
N LEU A 417 -28.37 -28.39 -9.04
CA LEU A 417 -28.26 -28.42 -7.58
C LEU A 417 -29.65 -28.47 -6.93
N GLY A 418 -29.73 -29.14 -5.78
CA GLY A 418 -30.86 -28.97 -4.86
C GLY A 418 -30.90 -27.54 -4.33
N CYS A 419 -32.09 -26.97 -4.19
CA CYS A 419 -32.31 -25.71 -3.51
C CYS A 419 -31.82 -25.81 -2.06
N SER A 420 -31.03 -24.83 -1.63
CA SER A 420 -30.59 -24.73 -0.25
C SER A 420 -31.73 -24.30 0.68
N LYS A 421 -31.57 -24.49 1.99
CA LYS A 421 -32.44 -23.94 3.05
C LYS A 421 -32.61 -22.42 3.00
N GLY A 422 -31.73 -21.71 2.30
CA GLY A 422 -31.90 -20.28 1.98
C GLY A 422 -33.00 -19.97 0.94
N CYS A 423 -33.67 -20.97 0.36
CA CYS A 423 -34.75 -20.78 -0.61
C CYS A 423 -35.98 -20.13 0.04
N LYS A 424 -36.51 -19.05 -0.56
CA LYS A 424 -37.70 -18.36 -0.01
C LYS A 424 -38.97 -19.21 -0.07
N CYS A 425 -38.96 -20.30 -0.83
CA CYS A 425 -40.07 -21.26 -0.86
C CYS A 425 -40.16 -22.09 0.43
N GLY A 426 -39.13 -22.14 1.27
CA GLY A 426 -39.14 -22.93 2.51
C GLY A 426 -39.56 -24.38 2.28
N ASP A 427 -40.46 -24.88 3.11
CA ASP A 427 -40.94 -26.27 3.09
C ASP A 427 -41.77 -26.62 1.85
N VAL A 428 -42.30 -25.63 1.12
CA VAL A 428 -43.03 -25.87 -0.15
C VAL A 428 -42.10 -25.93 -1.36
N CYS A 429 -40.78 -25.91 -1.14
CA CYS A 429 -39.79 -26.08 -2.21
C CYS A 429 -39.81 -27.51 -2.76
N ARG A 430 -39.93 -27.63 -4.10
CA ARG A 430 -39.97 -28.93 -4.79
C ARG A 430 -38.64 -29.37 -5.40
N ASN A 431 -37.53 -28.70 -5.05
CA ASN A 431 -36.18 -29.06 -5.49
C ASN A 431 -35.28 -29.28 -4.28
N THR A 432 -35.73 -30.07 -3.33
CA THR A 432 -34.92 -30.54 -2.20
C THR A 432 -34.22 -31.82 -2.65
N ARG A 433 -32.93 -31.76 -2.98
CA ARG A 433 -32.16 -33.00 -3.21
C ARG A 433 -31.89 -33.63 -1.85
N ASN A 434 -32.81 -34.46 -1.37
CA ASN A 434 -32.50 -35.59 -0.52
C ASN A 434 -32.52 -36.82 -1.41
N ILE A 435 -31.36 -37.22 -1.93
CA ILE A 435 -31.14 -38.61 -2.29
C ILE A 435 -30.04 -39.06 -1.33
N SER A 436 -30.47 -39.47 -0.14
CA SER A 436 -29.76 -40.51 0.58
C SER A 436 -29.76 -41.73 -0.34
N LEU A 437 -28.57 -42.13 -0.76
CA LEU A 437 -28.31 -43.50 -1.20
C LEU A 437 -28.70 -44.39 -0.02
N ASP A 438 -29.89 -45.00 -0.03
CA ASP A 438 -30.31 -46.09 0.88
C ASP A 438 -31.73 -46.57 0.49
N GLU A 439 -31.97 -46.96 -0.78
CA GLU A 439 -33.12 -47.81 -1.15
C GLU A 439 -32.74 -48.68 -2.38
N GLU A 440 -31.76 -49.56 -2.21
CA GLU A 440 -31.70 -50.83 -2.94
C GLU A 440 -31.63 -51.95 -1.89
N GLU A 441 -32.80 -52.37 -1.40
CA GLU A 441 -33.09 -53.73 -0.93
C GLU A 441 -34.56 -53.82 -0.50
N VAL A 442 -35.41 -54.35 -1.39
CA VAL A 442 -36.41 -55.40 -1.10
C VAL A 442 -36.61 -56.24 -2.35
#